data_AF-A0A3D3LJC6-F1
#
_entry.id   AF-A0A3D3LJC6-F1
#
_cell.length_a   1.000
_cell.length_b   1.000
_cell.length_c   1.000
_cell.angle_alpha   90.00
_cell.angle_beta   90.00
_cell.angle_gamma   90.00
#
_symmetry.space_group_name_H-M   'P 1'
#
loop_
_entity.id
_entity.type
_entity.pdbx_description
1 polymer ?
#
loop_
_entity_poly.entity_id
_entity_poly.type
_entity_poly.pdbx_seq_one_letter_code
_entity_poly.pdbx_strand_id
1 'polypeptide(L)'
;MLGLDFITRNFFGNLNERKLKPYAKRVERINALEPEFEQLSDEQLKAKTDFFKQQYAEGHSLDDLLEPAFATVREAARRTLGQRHFDVQLIGGMTLHDGKIAEMKTGEGKTLVATLPCYLNAITGRGVHVVTVNDYLALRDSKWMGQVHAALGLTVGCIVNDIDDDARLAAYQADITYGTNNEFGFDYLRDNMKLSPSHMVQSDHAFAIVDEVDSILIDEARTPLIISGPVEDKTELYTAIDKLIPDLSEEDYEIDEKTRTISLTDAGNDKVEIWLHQKGMMDEQSSIYDIGNVTLVHHVTNALRAHKLFARDTEYIVRNNQVILIDEFTGRMMEGRRFSDGLHQALEAKEDAFIQPENQTLASITFQNYFRLYDKLSGMTGTASTEADEFMDIYSLDVLEIPTNTSVARDDHDDEIYRTLEEKMNAVIDLIEDCRGRKQPVLVGTTSIEKSEILADMLKKKKIPHNVLNARYHEQEAQIIAQAGVPGAVTIATNMAGRGTDIQLGGNLDMRLATEIDAGLAGDKTQALT
;
A
#
# COMPACT_ATOMS: atom_id res chain seq x y z
N MET A 1 -41.48 21.28 -10.81
CA MET A 1 -41.15 21.83 -9.48
C MET A 1 -39.66 22.07 -9.46
N LEU A 2 -39.22 23.33 -9.56
CA LEU A 2 -37.84 23.70 -9.27
C LEU A 2 -37.65 23.53 -7.75
N GLY A 3 -37.08 22.40 -7.35
CA GLY A 3 -36.97 21.99 -5.95
C GLY A 3 -36.15 22.99 -5.13
N LEU A 4 -36.48 23.08 -3.84
CA LEU A 4 -35.73 23.87 -2.86
C LEU A 4 -34.20 23.67 -3.00
N ASP A 5 -33.76 22.46 -3.35
CA ASP A 5 -32.35 22.09 -3.58
C ASP A 5 -31.63 22.90 -4.68
N PHE A 6 -32.34 23.31 -5.74
CA PHE A 6 -31.74 24.11 -6.82
C PHE A 6 -31.53 25.57 -6.39
N ILE A 7 -32.44 26.09 -5.56
CA ILE A 7 -32.37 27.46 -5.03
C ILE A 7 -31.34 27.50 -3.88
N THR A 8 -31.30 26.49 -3.01
CA THR A 8 -30.29 26.41 -1.95
C THR A 8 -28.88 26.22 -2.52
N ARG A 9 -28.66 25.37 -3.54
CA ARG A 9 -27.35 25.25 -4.21
C ARG A 9 -26.88 26.57 -4.83
N ASN A 10 -27.74 27.30 -5.55
CA ASN A 10 -27.35 28.54 -6.22
C ASN A 10 -27.15 29.74 -5.28
N PHE A 11 -27.86 29.81 -4.14
CA PHE A 11 -27.72 30.93 -3.20
C PHE A 11 -26.66 30.69 -2.11
N PHE A 12 -26.35 29.44 -1.79
CA PHE A 12 -25.52 29.10 -0.64
C PHE A 12 -24.21 28.38 -0.97
N GLY A 13 -23.98 28.04 -2.23
CA GLY A 13 -22.83 27.25 -2.69
C GLY A 13 -22.96 25.76 -2.34
N ASN A 14 -22.19 24.91 -3.03
CA ASN A 14 -22.11 23.50 -2.69
C ASN A 14 -21.43 23.32 -1.30
N LEU A 15 -21.71 22.22 -0.58
CA LEU A 15 -21.09 21.94 0.72
C LEU A 15 -19.56 22.03 0.65
N ASN A 16 -18.97 21.54 -0.44
CA ASN A 16 -17.54 21.62 -0.69
C ASN A 16 -17.04 23.09 -0.81
N GLU A 17 -17.70 23.94 -1.59
CA GLU A 17 -17.32 25.36 -1.72
C GLU A 17 -17.34 26.10 -0.37
N ARG A 18 -18.29 25.75 0.50
CA ARG A 18 -18.34 26.31 1.86
C ARG A 18 -17.16 25.87 2.71
N LYS A 19 -16.75 24.60 2.60
CA LYS A 19 -15.54 24.07 3.27
C LYS A 19 -14.27 24.74 2.71
N LEU A 20 -14.24 25.12 1.43
CA LEU A 20 -13.07 25.72 0.78
C LEU A 20 -12.87 27.22 1.08
N LYS A 21 -13.93 27.97 1.37
CA LYS A 21 -13.88 29.43 1.62
C LYS A 21 -12.83 29.90 2.65
N PRO A 22 -12.64 29.23 3.80
CA PRO A 22 -11.61 29.60 4.78
C PRO A 22 -10.19 29.49 4.21
N TYR A 23 -9.91 28.46 3.40
CA TYR A 23 -8.61 28.26 2.78
C TYR A 23 -8.30 29.35 1.74
N ALA A 24 -9.28 29.76 0.93
CA ALA A 24 -9.09 30.84 -0.04
C ALA A 24 -8.57 32.13 0.62
N LYS A 25 -9.07 32.49 1.81
CA LYS A 25 -8.58 33.65 2.57
C LYS A 25 -7.14 33.46 3.09
N ARG A 26 -6.76 32.23 3.46
CA ARG A 26 -5.38 31.92 3.86
C ARG A 26 -4.44 31.99 2.66
N VAL A 27 -4.86 31.52 1.48
CA VAL A 27 -4.10 31.65 0.22
C VAL A 27 -3.77 33.10 -0.08
N GLU A 28 -4.73 34.02 0.02
CA GLU A 28 -4.47 35.46 -0.18
C GLU A 28 -3.39 35.99 0.76
N ARG A 29 -3.38 35.56 2.04
CA ARG A 29 -2.36 35.96 3.01
C ARG A 29 -0.99 35.36 2.70
N ILE A 30 -0.93 34.09 2.32
CA ILE A 30 0.32 33.43 1.89
C ILE A 30 0.88 34.13 0.65
N ASN A 31 0.03 34.45 -0.34
CA ASN A 31 0.42 35.17 -1.55
C ASN A 31 0.94 36.59 -1.23
N ALA A 32 0.38 37.26 -0.22
CA ALA A 32 0.83 38.58 0.20
C ALA A 32 2.24 38.59 0.82
N LEU A 33 2.71 37.45 1.34
CA LEU A 33 4.08 37.30 1.88
C LEU A 33 5.13 37.11 0.78
N GLU A 34 4.74 36.71 -0.44
CA GLU A 34 5.66 36.36 -1.51
C GLU A 34 6.75 37.44 -1.77
N PRO A 35 6.44 38.75 -1.90
CA PRO A 35 7.46 39.77 -2.16
C PRO A 35 8.50 39.92 -1.05
N GLU A 36 8.16 39.59 0.20
CA GLU A 36 9.10 39.58 1.32
C GLU A 36 10.05 38.38 1.21
N PHE A 37 9.51 37.20 0.92
CA PHE A 37 10.26 35.95 0.85
C PHE A 37 11.17 35.88 -0.38
N GLU A 38 10.77 36.48 -1.51
CA GLU A 38 11.61 36.60 -2.71
C GLU A 38 12.92 37.36 -2.44
N GLN A 39 12.91 38.31 -1.50
CA GLN A 39 14.08 39.13 -1.16
C GLN A 39 15.06 38.45 -0.21
N LEU A 40 14.68 37.33 0.41
CA LEU A 40 15.54 36.61 1.34
C LEU A 40 16.69 35.92 0.61
N SER A 41 17.88 35.86 1.22
CA SER A 41 18.94 34.95 0.75
C SER A 41 18.61 33.50 1.09
N ASP A 42 19.32 32.54 0.50
CA ASP A 42 19.13 31.12 0.79
C ASP A 42 19.42 30.80 2.26
N GLU A 43 20.43 31.46 2.85
CA GLU A 43 20.75 31.33 4.28
C GLU A 43 19.63 31.89 5.16
N GLN A 44 19.04 33.02 4.78
CA GLN A 44 17.92 33.62 5.51
C GLN A 44 16.66 32.76 5.42
N LEU A 45 16.39 32.17 4.25
CA LEU A 45 15.27 31.27 4.04
C LEU A 45 15.44 29.99 4.87
N LYS A 46 16.64 29.40 4.88
CA LYS A 46 16.98 28.25 5.72
C LYS A 46 16.85 28.57 7.21
N ALA A 47 17.28 29.76 7.64
CA ALA A 47 17.18 30.19 9.03
C ALA A 47 15.74 30.35 9.54
N LYS A 48 14.74 30.45 8.63
CA LYS A 48 13.32 30.44 9.03
C LYS A 48 12.94 29.14 9.74
N THR A 49 13.56 28.01 9.41
CA THR A 49 13.29 26.73 10.06
C THR A 49 13.63 26.76 11.55
N ASP A 50 14.81 27.27 11.91
CA ASP A 50 15.21 27.41 13.32
C ASP A 50 14.30 28.41 14.05
N PHE A 51 13.93 29.51 13.38
CA PHE A 51 12.95 30.46 13.90
C PHE A 51 11.60 29.79 14.21
N PHE A 52 11.04 29.00 13.29
CA PHE A 52 9.76 28.32 13.53
C PHE A 52 9.86 27.24 14.61
N LYS A 53 10.96 26.48 14.68
CA LYS A 53 11.23 25.53 15.78
C LYS A 53 11.26 26.25 17.13
N GLN A 54 11.87 27.43 17.20
CA GLN A 54 11.85 28.26 18.41
C GLN A 54 10.44 28.77 18.74
N GLN A 55 9.69 29.30 17.78
CA GLN A 55 8.32 29.78 18.03
C GLN A 55 7.40 28.67 18.53
N TYR A 56 7.53 27.46 17.96
CA TYR A 56 6.79 26.29 18.44
C TYR A 56 7.18 25.93 19.89
N ALA A 57 8.48 25.96 20.22
CA ALA A 57 8.96 25.73 21.59
C ALA A 57 8.49 26.81 22.59
N GLU A 58 8.21 28.03 22.12
CA GLU A 58 7.64 29.13 22.90
C GLU A 58 6.10 29.00 23.09
N GLY A 59 5.47 28.02 22.46
CA GLY A 59 4.05 27.68 22.64
C GLY A 59 3.11 28.12 21.52
N HIS A 60 3.63 28.64 20.40
CA HIS A 60 2.82 28.88 19.20
C HIS A 60 2.34 27.56 18.59
N SER A 61 1.09 27.53 18.11
CA SER A 61 0.56 26.36 17.42
C SER A 61 1.11 26.26 16.00
N LEU A 62 1.09 25.06 15.39
CA LEU A 62 1.44 24.91 13.98
C LEU A 62 0.51 25.73 13.07
N ASP A 63 -0.75 25.91 13.47
CA ASP A 63 -1.73 26.73 12.76
C ASP A 63 -1.33 28.21 12.70
N ASP A 64 -0.72 28.74 13.77
CA ASP A 64 -0.23 30.12 13.83
C ASP A 64 0.98 30.32 12.89
N LEU A 65 1.78 29.27 12.69
CA LEU A 65 2.98 29.27 11.87
C LEU A 65 2.71 28.91 10.39
N LEU A 66 1.49 28.46 10.07
CA LEU A 66 1.17 27.87 8.78
C LEU A 66 1.47 28.81 7.61
N GLU A 67 1.01 30.05 7.67
CA GLU A 67 1.10 31.01 6.56
C GLU A 67 2.56 31.35 6.20
N PRO A 68 3.41 31.78 7.15
CA PRO A 68 4.82 32.03 6.85
C PRO A 68 5.60 30.74 6.54
N ALA A 69 5.26 29.59 7.12
CA ALA A 69 5.89 28.31 6.79
C ALA A 69 5.58 27.88 5.34
N PHE A 70 4.33 28.03 4.88
CA PHE A 70 3.94 27.71 3.51
C PHE A 70 4.60 28.66 2.50
N ALA A 71 4.71 29.95 2.82
CA ALA A 71 5.48 30.90 2.01
C ALA A 71 6.97 30.51 1.91
N THR A 72 7.57 30.07 3.02
CA THR A 72 8.95 29.57 3.07
C THR A 72 9.16 28.39 2.13
N VAL A 73 8.30 27.38 2.20
CA VAL A 73 8.37 26.17 1.36
C VAL A 73 8.14 26.48 -0.10
N ARG A 74 7.16 27.33 -0.43
CA ARG A 74 6.91 27.75 -1.80
C ARG A 74 8.14 28.40 -2.42
N GLU A 75 8.79 29.30 -1.69
CA GLU A 75 9.98 29.97 -2.19
C GLU A 75 11.15 28.98 -2.35
N ALA A 76 11.32 28.04 -1.42
CA ALA A 76 12.33 26.99 -1.54
C ALA A 76 12.09 26.07 -2.74
N ALA A 77 10.84 25.69 -3.03
CA ALA A 77 10.48 24.90 -4.20
C ALA A 77 10.73 25.66 -5.50
N ARG A 78 10.45 26.97 -5.53
CA ARG A 78 10.76 27.83 -6.67
C ARG A 78 12.27 27.88 -6.95
N ARG A 79 13.10 28.01 -5.90
CA ARG A 79 14.57 28.10 -6.04
C ARG A 79 15.23 26.78 -6.40
N THR A 80 14.76 25.67 -5.84
CA THR A 80 15.38 24.35 -6.04
C THR A 80 14.85 23.63 -7.27
N LEU A 81 13.53 23.61 -7.45
CA LEU A 81 12.88 22.84 -8.52
C LEU A 81 12.41 23.72 -9.69
N GLY A 82 12.49 25.06 -9.57
CA GLY A 82 11.89 25.97 -10.56
C GLY A 82 10.36 25.97 -10.53
N GLN A 83 9.74 25.36 -9.50
CA GLN A 83 8.31 25.15 -9.41
C GLN A 83 7.71 25.96 -8.26
N ARG A 84 6.88 26.95 -8.60
CA ARG A 84 6.11 27.73 -7.62
C ARG A 84 4.76 27.07 -7.40
N HIS A 85 4.40 26.80 -6.15
CA HIS A 85 3.08 26.25 -5.82
C HIS A 85 1.93 27.15 -6.31
N PHE A 86 0.97 26.56 -7.02
CA PHE A 86 -0.30 27.19 -7.37
C PHE A 86 -1.20 27.38 -6.15
N ASP A 87 -2.22 28.22 -6.29
CA ASP A 87 -3.16 28.51 -5.20
C ASP A 87 -3.94 27.26 -4.78
N VAL A 88 -4.34 26.42 -5.74
CA VAL A 88 -5.01 25.15 -5.48
C VAL A 88 -4.12 24.16 -4.72
N GLN A 89 -2.80 24.22 -4.97
CA GLN A 89 -1.82 23.39 -4.27
C GLN A 89 -1.63 23.84 -2.81
N LEU A 90 -1.71 25.14 -2.53
CA LEU A 90 -1.74 25.63 -1.14
C LEU A 90 -2.99 25.14 -0.41
N ILE A 91 -4.15 25.13 -1.06
CA ILE A 91 -5.40 24.61 -0.49
C ILE A 91 -5.25 23.11 -0.20
N GLY A 92 -4.69 22.34 -1.13
CA GLY A 92 -4.37 20.92 -0.90
C GLY A 92 -3.43 20.73 0.30
N GLY A 93 -2.37 21.51 0.40
CA GLY A 93 -1.41 21.42 1.51
C GLY A 93 -2.04 21.75 2.88
N MET A 94 -2.92 22.74 2.94
CA MET A 94 -3.67 23.07 4.16
C MET A 94 -4.69 21.97 4.51
N THR A 95 -5.33 21.37 3.51
CA THR A 95 -6.25 20.24 3.69
C THR A 95 -5.54 19.04 4.32
N LEU A 96 -4.33 18.72 3.83
CA LEU A 96 -3.50 17.68 4.41
C LEU A 96 -3.07 18.01 5.85
N HIS A 97 -2.68 19.25 6.12
CA HIS A 97 -2.32 19.67 7.48
C HIS A 97 -3.47 19.53 8.49
N ASP A 98 -4.71 19.75 8.04
CA ASP A 98 -5.93 19.61 8.83
C ASP A 98 -6.32 18.15 9.12
N GLY A 99 -5.56 17.16 8.63
CA GLY A 99 -5.86 15.74 8.81
C GLY A 99 -7.03 15.26 7.95
N LYS A 100 -7.09 15.72 6.68
CA LYS A 100 -8.16 15.40 5.73
C LYS A 100 -7.59 14.83 4.44
N ILE A 101 -8.48 14.37 3.57
CA ILE A 101 -8.13 13.90 2.23
C ILE A 101 -8.27 15.06 1.23
N ALA A 102 -7.17 15.38 0.54
CA ALA A 102 -7.16 16.32 -0.57
C ALA A 102 -7.38 15.56 -1.88
N GLU A 103 -8.59 15.64 -2.44
CA GLU A 103 -8.86 15.12 -3.78
C GLU A 103 -8.39 16.14 -4.82
N MET A 104 -7.28 15.82 -5.48
CA MET A 104 -6.63 16.62 -6.51
C MET A 104 -6.43 15.76 -7.76
N LYS A 105 -6.98 16.21 -8.89
CA LYS A 105 -6.86 15.49 -10.16
C LYS A 105 -5.40 15.23 -10.54
N THR A 106 -5.16 14.12 -11.26
CA THR A 106 -3.83 13.78 -11.78
C THR A 106 -3.25 14.93 -12.60
N GLY A 107 -1.96 15.23 -12.40
CA GLY A 107 -1.29 16.40 -12.98
C GLY A 107 -1.36 17.70 -12.17
N GLU A 108 -2.16 17.78 -11.09
CA GLU A 108 -2.20 18.98 -10.23
C GLU A 108 -0.99 19.09 -9.28
N GLY A 109 -0.03 18.16 -9.35
CA GLY A 109 1.24 18.22 -8.60
C GLY A 109 1.15 17.77 -7.14
N LYS A 110 0.44 16.67 -6.84
CA LYS A 110 0.27 16.08 -5.50
C LYS A 110 1.59 15.92 -4.72
N THR A 111 2.62 15.40 -5.39
CA THR A 111 3.96 15.21 -4.80
C THR A 111 4.55 16.53 -4.28
N LEU A 112 4.42 17.62 -5.04
CA LEU A 112 4.88 18.94 -4.63
C LEU A 112 4.01 19.52 -3.50
N VAL A 113 2.70 19.25 -3.51
CA VAL A 113 1.77 19.68 -2.44
C VAL A 113 2.17 19.14 -1.09
N ALA A 114 2.59 17.87 -0.99
CA ALA A 114 2.98 17.24 0.27
C ALA A 114 4.15 17.94 0.98
N THR A 115 5.02 18.64 0.25
CA THR A 115 6.15 19.37 0.86
C THR A 115 5.69 20.42 1.89
N LEU A 116 4.53 21.05 1.67
CA LEU A 116 3.98 22.09 2.54
C LEU A 116 3.63 21.55 3.94
N PRO A 117 2.70 20.57 4.09
CA PRO A 117 2.36 19.99 5.39
C PRO A 117 3.51 19.15 5.97
N CYS A 118 4.35 18.51 5.15
CA CYS A 118 5.54 17.80 5.64
C CYS A 118 6.47 18.76 6.41
N TYR A 119 6.83 19.88 5.79
CA TYR A 119 7.69 20.88 6.43
C TYR A 119 7.08 21.42 7.72
N LEU A 120 5.79 21.82 7.67
CA LEU A 120 5.11 22.41 8.82
C LEU A 120 5.05 21.44 10.02
N ASN A 121 4.65 20.18 9.79
CA ASN A 121 4.54 19.22 10.88
C ASN A 121 5.91 18.69 11.34
N ALA A 122 6.93 18.69 10.48
CA ALA A 122 8.30 18.33 10.84
C ALA A 122 8.95 19.31 11.84
N ILE A 123 8.46 20.56 11.94
CA ILE A 123 8.92 21.53 12.94
C ILE A 123 8.79 21.00 14.38
N THR A 124 7.84 20.08 14.62
CA THR A 124 7.65 19.46 15.94
C THR A 124 8.80 18.55 16.38
N GLY A 125 9.64 18.08 15.45
CA GLY A 125 10.72 17.13 15.71
C GLY A 125 10.26 15.69 16.01
N ARG A 126 8.97 15.37 15.80
CA ARG A 126 8.41 14.03 16.03
C ARG A 126 8.41 13.12 14.79
N GLY A 127 8.93 13.61 13.66
CA GLY A 127 8.94 12.90 12.38
C GLY A 127 7.62 13.01 11.60
N VAL A 128 7.71 12.89 10.28
CA VAL A 128 6.55 12.81 9.37
C VAL A 128 6.74 11.64 8.42
N HIS A 129 5.76 10.75 8.31
CA HIS A 129 5.80 9.63 7.39
C HIS A 129 5.03 9.97 6.10
N VAL A 130 5.69 9.84 4.96
CA VAL A 130 5.06 9.96 3.64
C VAL A 130 4.97 8.57 3.02
N VAL A 131 3.74 8.09 2.86
CA VAL A 131 3.47 6.75 2.37
C VAL A 131 3.14 6.78 0.90
N THR A 132 3.82 5.95 0.11
CA THR A 132 3.58 5.78 -1.32
C THR A 132 3.23 4.32 -1.63
N VAL A 133 2.75 4.05 -2.84
CA VAL A 133 2.29 2.71 -3.24
C VAL A 133 3.42 1.73 -3.55
N ASN A 134 4.66 2.18 -3.78
CA ASN A 134 5.81 1.30 -4.04
C ASN A 134 7.16 1.99 -3.75
N ASP A 135 8.20 1.18 -3.58
CA ASP A 135 9.56 1.61 -3.24
C ASP A 135 10.17 2.55 -4.28
N TYR A 136 9.82 2.40 -5.57
CA TYR A 136 10.31 3.28 -6.63
C TYR A 136 9.82 4.71 -6.42
N LEU A 137 8.52 4.90 -6.14
CA LEU A 137 7.94 6.21 -5.87
C LEU A 137 8.48 6.79 -4.56
N ALA A 138 8.59 5.98 -3.50
CA ALA A 138 9.21 6.41 -2.24
C ALA A 138 10.63 6.95 -2.46
N LEU A 139 11.46 6.22 -3.22
CA LEU A 139 12.84 6.61 -3.49
C LEU A 139 12.94 7.82 -4.43
N ARG A 140 12.08 7.89 -5.45
CA ARG A 140 12.03 9.02 -6.38
C ARG A 140 11.62 10.29 -5.64
N ASP A 141 10.53 10.23 -4.88
CA ASP A 141 9.93 11.40 -4.25
C ASP A 141 10.76 11.89 -3.06
N SER A 142 11.35 10.98 -2.28
CA SER A 142 12.32 11.36 -1.22
C SER A 142 13.53 12.11 -1.79
N LYS A 143 14.06 11.70 -2.95
CA LYS A 143 15.17 12.41 -3.61
C LYS A 143 14.72 13.71 -4.27
N TRP A 144 13.55 13.71 -4.89
CA TRP A 144 13.06 14.88 -5.63
C TRP A 144 12.59 15.99 -4.68
N MET A 145 11.62 15.69 -3.82
CA MET A 145 11.10 16.64 -2.83
C MET A 145 12.09 16.89 -1.68
N GLY A 146 12.99 15.93 -1.42
CA GLY A 146 14.07 16.11 -0.45
C GLY A 146 14.99 17.28 -0.78
N GLN A 147 15.09 17.72 -2.03
CA GLN A 147 15.83 18.94 -2.39
C GLN A 147 15.23 20.19 -1.73
N VAL A 148 13.89 20.28 -1.69
CA VAL A 148 13.17 21.40 -1.05
C VAL A 148 13.40 21.36 0.47
N HIS A 149 13.24 20.19 1.07
CA HIS A 149 13.42 20.00 2.52
C HIS A 149 14.87 20.25 2.97
N ALA A 150 15.85 19.74 2.22
CA ALA A 150 17.27 19.95 2.49
C ALA A 150 17.69 21.42 2.36
N ALA A 151 17.15 22.15 1.37
CA ALA A 151 17.38 23.59 1.23
C ALA A 151 16.88 24.36 2.47
N LEU A 152 15.83 23.88 3.12
CA LEU A 152 15.30 24.42 4.37
C LEU A 152 15.92 23.82 5.63
N GLY A 153 16.94 22.97 5.51
CA GLY A 153 17.68 22.39 6.62
C GLY A 153 17.00 21.22 7.33
N LEU A 154 15.98 20.61 6.72
CA LEU A 154 15.40 19.36 7.20
C LEU A 154 16.10 18.14 6.58
N THR A 155 16.08 17.04 7.30
CA THR A 155 16.60 15.74 6.87
C THR A 155 15.48 14.87 6.30
N VAL A 156 15.80 14.07 5.27
CA VAL A 156 14.84 13.17 4.62
C VAL A 156 15.42 11.76 4.56
N GLY A 157 14.69 10.80 5.12
CA GLY A 157 14.97 9.36 5.05
C GLY A 157 14.06 8.66 4.06
N CYS A 158 14.45 7.47 3.62
CA CYS A 158 13.61 6.60 2.79
C CYS A 158 13.77 5.15 3.25
N ILE A 159 12.66 4.49 3.52
CA ILE A 159 12.58 3.07 3.79
C ILE A 159 12.18 2.36 2.49
N VAL A 160 12.96 1.37 2.11
CA VAL A 160 12.71 0.47 0.98
C VAL A 160 12.98 -0.96 1.43
N ASN A 161 12.59 -1.94 0.63
CA ASN A 161 12.93 -3.33 0.90
C ASN A 161 14.46 -3.56 0.90
N ASP A 162 14.91 -4.61 1.60
CA ASP A 162 16.29 -5.08 1.64
C ASP A 162 17.33 -4.12 2.26
N ILE A 163 16.92 -3.18 3.12
CA ILE A 163 17.84 -2.41 3.98
C ILE A 163 17.91 -3.00 5.39
N ASP A 164 19.10 -2.88 6.01
CA ASP A 164 19.35 -3.36 7.37
C ASP A 164 18.75 -2.45 8.46
N ASP A 165 18.68 -2.96 9.69
CA ASP A 165 18.08 -2.26 10.83
C ASP A 165 18.80 -0.93 11.15
N ASP A 166 20.11 -0.84 10.95
CA ASP A 166 20.88 0.40 11.19
C ASP A 166 20.48 1.48 10.18
N ALA A 167 20.33 1.13 8.90
CA ALA A 167 19.84 2.03 7.86
C ALA A 167 18.37 2.43 8.09
N ARG A 168 17.51 1.51 8.55
CA ARG A 168 16.12 1.81 8.93
C ARG A 168 16.08 2.82 10.07
N LEU A 169 16.84 2.58 11.13
CA LEU A 169 16.90 3.48 12.28
C LEU A 169 17.36 4.88 11.85
N ALA A 170 18.39 4.99 11.00
CA ALA A 170 18.85 6.27 10.48
C ALA A 170 17.76 6.99 9.64
N ALA A 171 16.99 6.25 8.86
CA ALA A 171 15.91 6.81 8.05
C ALA A 171 14.69 7.26 8.89
N TYR A 172 14.35 6.56 9.98
CA TYR A 172 13.31 6.99 10.93
C TYR A 172 13.75 8.13 11.85
N GLN A 173 15.05 8.36 12.01
CA GLN A 173 15.59 9.53 12.73
C GLN A 173 15.55 10.83 11.92
N ALA A 174 15.22 10.77 10.63
CA ALA A 174 15.05 11.94 9.80
C ALA A 174 13.80 12.74 10.20
N ASP A 175 13.77 14.04 9.88
CA ASP A 175 12.59 14.88 10.11
C ASP A 175 11.38 14.40 9.27
N ILE A 176 11.65 13.83 8.08
CA ILE A 176 10.65 13.28 7.17
C ILE A 176 11.14 11.92 6.65
N THR A 177 10.29 10.90 6.67
CA THR A 177 10.61 9.55 6.21
C THR A 177 9.63 9.12 5.13
N TYR A 178 10.13 8.79 3.95
CA TYR A 178 9.33 8.19 2.87
C TYR A 178 9.37 6.67 2.98
N GLY A 179 8.30 6.00 2.55
CA GLY A 179 8.26 4.55 2.49
C GLY A 179 6.96 4.04 1.90
N THR A 180 6.76 2.73 1.97
CA THR A 180 5.50 2.09 1.61
C THR A 180 4.73 1.68 2.87
N ASN A 181 3.42 1.52 2.74
CA ASN A 181 2.55 0.98 3.78
C ASN A 181 3.07 -0.37 4.30
N ASN A 182 3.53 -1.25 3.39
CA ASN A 182 4.11 -2.53 3.74
C ASN A 182 5.35 -2.38 4.62
N GLU A 183 6.32 -1.55 4.21
CA GLU A 183 7.56 -1.38 4.97
C GLU A 183 7.30 -0.79 6.37
N PHE A 184 6.48 0.26 6.46
CA PHE A 184 6.10 0.87 7.73
C PHE A 184 5.35 -0.10 8.65
N GLY A 185 4.39 -0.85 8.10
CA GLY A 185 3.61 -1.81 8.89
C GLY A 185 4.43 -3.02 9.34
N PHE A 186 5.32 -3.54 8.49
CA PHE A 186 6.21 -4.64 8.88
C PHE A 186 7.30 -4.21 9.86
N ASP A 187 7.84 -3.00 9.76
CA ASP A 187 8.75 -2.46 10.76
C ASP A 187 8.07 -2.34 12.13
N TYR A 188 6.82 -1.87 12.15
CA TYR A 188 6.01 -1.85 13.37
C TYR A 188 5.84 -3.26 13.96
N LEU A 189 5.49 -4.26 13.14
CA LEU A 189 5.37 -5.64 13.61
C LEU A 189 6.70 -6.20 14.12
N ARG A 190 7.80 -5.97 13.40
CA ARG A 190 9.16 -6.39 13.81
C ARG A 190 9.57 -5.75 15.12
N ASP A 191 9.31 -4.46 15.29
CA ASP A 191 9.68 -3.72 16.50
C ASP A 191 8.92 -4.23 17.74
N ASN A 192 7.66 -4.64 17.59
CA ASN A 192 6.89 -5.28 18.66
C ASN A 192 7.33 -6.73 18.97
N MET A 193 8.23 -7.30 18.17
CA MET A 193 8.85 -8.61 18.43
C MET A 193 10.27 -8.49 19.00
N LYS A 194 10.83 -7.28 19.11
CA LYS A 194 12.18 -7.07 19.65
C LYS A 194 12.19 -7.16 21.17
N LEU A 195 13.25 -7.75 21.72
CA LEU A 195 13.40 -7.98 23.17
C LEU A 195 13.73 -6.71 23.97
N SER A 196 14.22 -5.65 23.31
CA SER A 196 14.62 -4.39 23.95
C SER A 196 14.13 -3.19 23.13
N PRO A 197 13.58 -2.15 23.78
CA PRO A 197 13.21 -0.90 23.11
C PRO A 197 14.37 -0.23 22.36
N SER A 198 15.61 -0.42 22.84
CA SER A 198 16.80 0.14 22.20
C SER A 198 17.10 -0.41 20.81
N HIS A 199 16.47 -1.54 20.44
CA HIS A 199 16.62 -2.12 19.11
C HIS A 199 15.48 -1.71 18.17
N MET A 200 14.44 -1.04 18.65
CA MET A 200 13.34 -0.58 17.79
C MET A 200 13.84 0.46 16.79
N VAL A 201 13.34 0.40 15.55
CA VAL A 201 13.73 1.33 14.48
C VAL A 201 12.73 2.48 14.35
N GLN A 202 11.44 2.21 14.60
CA GLN A 202 10.41 3.24 14.66
C GLN A 202 10.42 3.95 16.01
N SER A 203 10.09 5.23 15.99
CA SER A 203 10.04 6.08 17.19
C SER A 203 8.60 6.38 17.59
N ASP A 204 7.91 7.21 16.81
CA ASP A 204 6.62 7.80 17.12
C ASP A 204 5.71 7.80 15.87
N HIS A 205 4.40 7.77 16.07
CA HIS A 205 3.40 7.82 15.00
C HIS A 205 2.73 9.19 15.03
N ALA A 206 3.48 10.26 14.73
CA ALA A 206 2.99 11.63 14.89
C ALA A 206 2.10 12.10 13.72
N PHE A 207 2.58 11.99 12.49
CA PHE A 207 1.83 12.42 11.31
C PHE A 207 2.16 11.56 10.10
N ALA A 208 1.11 11.07 9.42
CA ALA A 208 1.23 10.38 8.14
C ALA A 208 0.47 11.11 7.03
N ILE A 209 1.10 11.23 5.86
CA ILE A 209 0.45 11.61 4.61
C ILE A 209 0.49 10.38 3.69
N VAL A 210 -0.68 9.88 3.33
CA VAL A 210 -0.82 8.74 2.43
C VAL A 210 -1.07 9.24 1.00
N ASP A 211 -0.09 9.09 0.13
CA ASP A 211 -0.30 9.31 -1.30
C ASP A 211 -1.11 8.17 -1.89
N GLU A 212 -2.01 8.49 -2.82
CA GLU A 212 -2.92 7.54 -3.46
C GLU A 212 -3.74 6.76 -2.40
N VAL A 213 -4.32 7.52 -1.48
CA VAL A 213 -4.99 7.04 -0.25
C VAL A 213 -6.11 6.03 -0.47
N ASP A 214 -6.85 6.16 -1.58
CA ASP A 214 -7.88 5.20 -2.00
C ASP A 214 -7.30 3.82 -2.21
N SER A 215 -6.16 3.71 -2.87
CA SER A 215 -5.58 2.37 -3.05
C SER A 215 -4.94 1.81 -1.79
N ILE A 216 -4.31 2.64 -0.95
CA ILE A 216 -3.63 2.12 0.24
C ILE A 216 -4.64 1.77 1.34
N LEU A 217 -5.60 2.66 1.61
CA LEU A 217 -6.52 2.52 2.74
C LEU A 217 -7.82 1.79 2.40
N ILE A 218 -8.16 1.64 1.11
CA ILE A 218 -9.34 0.87 0.67
C ILE A 218 -8.90 -0.40 -0.05
N ASP A 219 -8.18 -0.30 -1.18
CA ASP A 219 -7.88 -1.46 -2.00
C ASP A 219 -6.92 -2.47 -1.33
N GLU A 220 -5.83 -1.99 -0.75
CA GLU A 220 -4.80 -2.83 -0.11
C GLU A 220 -5.16 -3.21 1.33
N ALA A 221 -6.05 -2.45 1.95
CA ALA A 221 -6.52 -2.69 3.32
C ALA A 221 -7.40 -3.95 3.48
N ARG A 222 -7.64 -4.67 2.38
CA ARG A 222 -8.39 -5.95 2.37
C ARG A 222 -7.63 -7.11 3.02
N THR A 223 -6.29 -7.07 3.04
CA THR A 223 -5.45 -8.14 3.57
C THR A 223 -4.58 -7.63 4.72
N PRO A 224 -4.52 -8.33 5.86
CA PRO A 224 -3.65 -7.93 6.97
C PRO A 224 -2.18 -8.20 6.64
N LEU A 225 -1.29 -7.46 7.30
CA LEU A 225 0.12 -7.80 7.39
C LEU A 225 0.30 -8.93 8.40
N ILE A 226 1.11 -9.93 8.04
CA ILE A 226 1.34 -11.13 8.85
C ILE A 226 2.83 -11.46 8.81
N ILE A 227 3.45 -11.56 9.98
CA ILE A 227 4.76 -12.22 10.14
C ILE A 227 4.49 -13.64 10.61
N SER A 228 4.86 -14.62 9.78
CA SER A 228 4.84 -16.03 10.16
C SER A 228 6.26 -16.52 10.41
N GLY A 229 6.40 -17.45 11.35
CA GLY A 229 7.67 -18.11 11.62
C GLY A 229 7.49 -19.61 11.77
N PRO A 230 8.58 -20.38 11.55
CA PRO A 230 8.56 -21.81 11.79
C PRO A 230 8.33 -22.05 13.29
N VAL A 231 7.45 -22.99 13.60
CA VAL A 231 7.35 -23.57 14.94
C VAL A 231 8.48 -24.61 15.10
N GLU A 232 8.88 -24.91 16.33
CA GLU A 232 9.72 -26.07 16.60
C GLU A 232 9.18 -27.31 15.88
N ASP A 233 10.09 -28.08 15.27
CA ASP A 233 9.73 -29.26 14.50
C ASP A 233 9.12 -30.33 15.42
N LYS A 234 7.81 -30.52 15.30
CA LYS A 234 7.03 -31.52 16.04
C LYS A 234 6.73 -32.76 15.19
N THR A 235 7.49 -32.99 14.12
CA THR A 235 7.32 -34.17 13.24
C THR A 235 7.35 -35.49 14.03
N GLU A 236 8.23 -35.62 15.02
CA GLU A 236 8.29 -36.81 15.88
C GLU A 236 7.00 -36.99 16.70
N LEU A 237 6.44 -35.89 17.21
CA LEU A 237 5.21 -35.90 18.00
C LEU A 237 3.99 -36.29 17.13
N TYR A 238 3.87 -35.73 15.92
CA TYR A 238 2.83 -36.12 14.97
C TYR A 238 2.92 -37.61 14.63
N THR A 239 4.12 -38.09 14.31
CA THR A 239 4.35 -39.50 13.96
C THR A 239 4.07 -40.44 15.14
N ALA A 240 4.37 -39.99 16.35
CA ALA A 240 4.13 -40.77 17.56
C ALA A 240 2.64 -40.89 17.90
N ILE A 241 1.91 -39.77 17.85
CA ILE A 241 0.48 -39.71 18.15
C ILE A 241 -0.32 -40.44 17.08
N ASP A 242 0.03 -40.28 15.80
CA ASP A 242 -0.62 -40.96 14.69
C ASP A 242 -0.68 -42.48 14.90
N LYS A 243 0.41 -43.08 15.42
CA LYS A 243 0.48 -44.51 15.72
C LYS A 243 -0.46 -44.99 16.83
N LEU A 244 -1.01 -44.08 17.65
CA LEU A 244 -1.93 -44.42 18.75
C LEU A 244 -3.40 -44.43 18.28
N ILE A 245 -3.75 -43.61 17.30
CA ILE A 245 -5.14 -43.39 16.89
C ILE A 245 -5.82 -44.63 16.28
N PRO A 246 -5.15 -45.49 15.47
CA PRO A 246 -5.75 -46.69 14.90
C PRO A 246 -6.29 -47.69 15.93
N ASP A 247 -5.74 -47.68 17.15
CA ASP A 247 -6.14 -48.60 18.23
C ASP A 247 -7.39 -48.14 19.00
N LEU A 248 -7.93 -46.95 18.70
CA LEU A 248 -9.17 -46.44 19.28
C LEU A 248 -10.40 -47.09 18.62
N SER A 249 -11.28 -47.61 19.47
CA SER A 249 -12.56 -48.21 19.09
C SER A 249 -13.66 -47.16 18.94
N GLU A 250 -14.78 -47.51 18.31
CA GLU A 250 -15.93 -46.59 18.11
C GLU A 250 -16.57 -46.10 19.42
N GLU A 251 -16.31 -46.77 20.55
CA GLU A 251 -16.78 -46.33 21.89
C GLU A 251 -15.91 -45.21 22.49
N ASP A 252 -14.73 -44.97 21.91
CA ASP A 252 -13.72 -44.06 22.44
C ASP A 252 -13.85 -42.63 21.90
N TYR A 253 -14.72 -42.39 20.93
CA TYR A 253 -14.93 -41.08 20.32
C TYR A 253 -16.37 -40.89 19.84
N GLU A 254 -16.81 -39.64 19.80
CA GLU A 254 -18.10 -39.23 19.26
C GLU A 254 -17.88 -38.37 18.02
N ILE A 255 -18.63 -38.67 16.95
CA ILE A 255 -18.65 -37.91 15.70
C ILE A 255 -19.98 -37.16 15.62
N ASP A 256 -19.91 -35.83 15.50
CA ASP A 256 -21.05 -35.04 15.05
C ASP A 256 -20.95 -34.81 13.55
N GLU A 257 -21.69 -35.61 12.78
CA GLU A 257 -21.73 -35.52 11.32
C GLU A 257 -22.27 -34.17 10.81
N LYS A 258 -23.11 -33.47 11.59
CA LYS A 258 -23.71 -32.19 11.16
C LYS A 258 -22.71 -31.05 11.21
N THR A 259 -21.86 -31.04 12.24
CA THR A 259 -20.84 -30.00 12.44
C THR A 259 -19.46 -30.45 11.98
N ARG A 260 -19.32 -31.72 11.55
CA ARG A 260 -18.04 -32.38 11.21
C ARG A 260 -16.99 -32.19 12.32
N THR A 261 -17.44 -32.32 13.56
CA THR A 261 -16.56 -32.32 14.73
C THR A 261 -16.42 -33.72 15.31
N ILE A 262 -15.27 -34.00 15.91
CA ILE A 262 -14.99 -35.24 16.62
C ILE A 262 -14.41 -34.90 17.99
N SER A 263 -14.84 -35.64 19.01
CA SER A 263 -14.34 -35.50 20.38
C SER A 263 -14.11 -36.87 20.99
N LEU A 264 -13.12 -36.99 21.86
CA LEU A 264 -12.93 -38.20 22.67
C LEU A 264 -14.03 -38.31 23.72
N THR A 265 -14.49 -39.53 23.99
CA THR A 265 -15.32 -39.82 25.16
C THR A 265 -14.46 -39.88 26.41
N ASP A 266 -15.07 -39.90 27.60
CA ASP A 266 -14.34 -40.09 28.86
C ASP A 266 -13.47 -41.37 28.82
N ALA A 267 -14.01 -42.46 28.27
CA ALA A 267 -13.29 -43.72 28.10
C ALA A 267 -12.12 -43.62 27.09
N GLY A 268 -12.31 -42.85 26.02
CA GLY A 268 -11.25 -42.56 25.06
C GLY A 268 -10.13 -41.71 25.64
N ASN A 269 -10.48 -40.70 26.44
CA ASN A 269 -9.52 -39.88 27.17
C ASN A 269 -8.67 -40.73 28.11
N ASP A 270 -9.29 -41.58 28.94
CA ASP A 270 -8.57 -42.47 29.87
C ASP A 270 -7.57 -43.38 29.13
N LYS A 271 -7.97 -43.95 27.98
CA LYS A 271 -7.09 -44.81 27.16
C LYS A 271 -5.91 -44.03 26.59
N VAL A 272 -6.17 -42.87 26.00
CA VAL A 272 -5.12 -42.01 25.42
C VAL A 272 -4.16 -41.55 26.52
N GLU A 273 -4.66 -41.18 27.71
CA GLU A 273 -3.86 -40.76 28.85
C GLU A 273 -2.86 -41.86 29.26
N ILE A 274 -3.32 -43.10 29.39
CA ILE A 274 -2.46 -44.26 29.68
C ILE A 274 -1.37 -44.45 28.63
N TRP A 275 -1.70 -44.34 27.34
CA TRP A 275 -0.73 -44.50 26.27
C TRP A 275 0.31 -43.39 26.24
N LEU A 276 -0.11 -42.15 26.47
CA LEU A 276 0.78 -40.99 26.51
C LEU A 276 1.79 -41.11 27.66
N HIS A 277 1.38 -41.58 28.85
CA HIS A 277 2.30 -41.90 29.94
C HIS A 277 3.27 -43.04 29.58
N GLN A 278 2.77 -44.15 29.01
CA GLN A 278 3.62 -45.29 28.65
C GLN A 278 4.69 -44.94 27.62
N LYS A 279 4.41 -43.97 26.75
CA LYS A 279 5.35 -43.46 25.74
C LYS A 279 6.27 -42.36 26.27
N GLY A 280 6.13 -41.95 27.54
CA GLY A 280 6.91 -40.88 28.15
C GLY A 280 6.61 -39.49 27.57
N MET A 281 5.43 -39.31 26.96
CA MET A 281 5.02 -38.05 26.32
C MET A 281 4.29 -37.12 27.28
N MET A 282 4.00 -37.59 28.49
CA MET A 282 3.26 -36.86 29.53
C MET A 282 3.74 -37.34 30.91
N ASP A 283 3.96 -36.39 31.84
CA ASP A 283 4.47 -36.66 33.19
C ASP A 283 3.54 -37.62 33.95
N GLU A 284 4.10 -38.60 34.69
CA GLU A 284 3.35 -39.69 35.36
C GLU A 284 2.25 -39.25 36.34
N GLN A 285 2.21 -37.97 36.72
CA GLN A 285 1.23 -37.40 37.64
C GLN A 285 0.35 -36.30 37.01
N SER A 286 0.52 -36.04 35.71
CA SER A 286 -0.22 -35.00 34.99
C SER A 286 -1.39 -35.60 34.21
N SER A 287 -2.52 -34.89 34.18
CA SER A 287 -3.68 -35.25 33.36
C SER A 287 -3.56 -34.64 31.96
N ILE A 288 -4.22 -35.24 30.97
CA ILE A 288 -4.28 -34.72 29.60
C ILE A 288 -4.84 -33.28 29.55
N TYR A 289 -5.67 -32.87 30.51
CA TYR A 289 -6.25 -31.52 30.58
C TYR A 289 -5.45 -30.50 31.41
N ASP A 290 -4.27 -30.88 31.92
CA ASP A 290 -3.39 -29.93 32.58
C ASP A 290 -2.89 -28.86 31.60
N ILE A 291 -2.64 -27.65 32.09
CA ILE A 291 -2.23 -26.48 31.28
C ILE A 291 -0.96 -26.78 30.47
N GLY A 292 -0.06 -27.62 30.98
CA GLY A 292 1.16 -28.05 30.28
C GLY A 292 0.90 -28.96 29.07
N ASN A 293 -0.24 -29.65 29.02
CA ASN A 293 -0.56 -30.67 28.03
C ASN A 293 -1.52 -30.19 26.93
N VAL A 294 -1.91 -28.91 26.93
CA VAL A 294 -2.82 -28.32 25.93
C VAL A 294 -2.37 -28.59 24.49
N THR A 295 -1.07 -28.47 24.22
CA THR A 295 -0.48 -28.79 22.91
C THR A 295 -0.68 -30.25 22.53
N LEU A 296 -0.54 -31.17 23.50
CA LEU A 296 -0.66 -32.61 23.28
C LEU A 296 -2.11 -32.99 22.94
N VAL A 297 -3.08 -32.41 23.66
CA VAL A 297 -4.52 -32.58 23.36
C VAL A 297 -4.85 -32.12 21.95
N HIS A 298 -4.28 -30.98 21.53
CA HIS A 298 -4.46 -30.46 20.19
C HIS A 298 -4.00 -31.44 19.12
N HIS A 299 -2.80 -31.99 19.26
CA HIS A 299 -2.26 -32.97 18.31
C HIS A 299 -3.06 -34.29 18.29
N VAL A 300 -3.48 -34.80 19.45
CA VAL A 300 -4.36 -35.99 19.53
C VAL A 300 -5.68 -35.75 18.81
N THR A 301 -6.31 -34.59 19.05
CA THR A 301 -7.59 -34.24 18.43
C THR A 301 -7.44 -34.13 16.91
N ASN A 302 -6.37 -33.52 16.42
CA ASN A 302 -6.11 -33.42 14.98
C ASN A 302 -5.79 -34.77 14.33
N ALA A 303 -5.04 -35.65 15.00
CA ALA A 303 -4.80 -37.01 14.52
C ALA A 303 -6.11 -37.81 14.46
N LEU A 304 -6.97 -37.70 15.49
CA LEU A 304 -8.29 -38.33 15.50
C LEU A 304 -9.18 -37.82 14.35
N ARG A 305 -9.20 -36.50 14.11
CA ARG A 305 -9.87 -35.88 12.94
C ARG A 305 -9.34 -36.45 11.63
N ALA A 306 -8.03 -36.47 11.44
CA ALA A 306 -7.38 -36.96 10.22
C ALA A 306 -7.75 -38.43 9.93
N HIS A 307 -7.84 -39.29 10.95
CA HIS A 307 -8.21 -40.70 10.79
C HIS A 307 -9.69 -40.93 10.53
N LYS A 308 -10.58 -40.21 11.21
CA LYS A 308 -12.02 -40.55 11.25
C LYS A 308 -12.90 -39.65 10.40
N LEU A 309 -12.52 -38.40 10.13
CA LEU A 309 -13.32 -37.43 9.37
C LEU A 309 -12.86 -37.23 7.92
N PHE A 310 -11.63 -37.63 7.60
CA PHE A 310 -11.03 -37.40 6.28
C PHE A 310 -10.62 -38.73 5.67
N ALA A 311 -11.16 -39.04 4.50
CA ALA A 311 -10.88 -40.24 3.73
C ALA A 311 -10.00 -39.92 2.51
N ARG A 312 -9.05 -40.81 2.27
CA ARG A 312 -8.26 -40.78 1.05
C ARG A 312 -9.16 -41.01 -0.17
N ASP A 313 -8.82 -40.35 -1.27
CA ASP A 313 -9.54 -40.36 -2.55
C ASP A 313 -10.94 -39.70 -2.51
N THR A 314 -11.33 -39.10 -1.38
CA THR A 314 -12.56 -38.32 -1.23
C THR A 314 -12.23 -36.86 -0.90
N GLU A 315 -11.60 -36.60 0.24
CA GLU A 315 -11.23 -35.22 0.65
C GLU A 315 -9.80 -34.84 0.25
N TYR A 316 -8.91 -35.83 0.07
CA TYR A 316 -7.52 -35.61 -0.31
C TYR A 316 -6.95 -36.81 -1.08
N ILE A 317 -5.85 -36.59 -1.81
CA ILE A 317 -5.01 -37.63 -2.40
C ILE A 317 -3.57 -37.48 -1.93
N VAL A 318 -2.78 -38.54 -2.07
CA VAL A 318 -1.33 -38.51 -1.83
C VAL A 318 -0.62 -38.65 -3.17
N ARG A 319 0.20 -37.67 -3.53
CA ARG A 319 0.98 -37.67 -4.78
C ARG A 319 2.37 -37.10 -4.52
N ASN A 320 3.41 -37.74 -5.06
CA ASN A 320 4.81 -37.33 -4.86
C ASN A 320 5.19 -37.12 -3.39
N ASN A 321 4.69 -37.99 -2.49
CA ASN A 321 4.90 -37.90 -1.05
C ASN A 321 4.33 -36.62 -0.39
N GLN A 322 3.27 -36.04 -0.98
CA GLN A 322 2.57 -34.86 -0.48
C GLN A 322 1.05 -35.08 -0.49
N VAL A 323 0.37 -34.57 0.53
CA VAL A 323 -1.09 -34.55 0.64
C VAL A 323 -1.64 -33.38 -0.18
N ILE A 324 -2.52 -33.66 -1.14
CA ILE A 324 -3.17 -32.67 -2.01
C ILE A 324 -4.68 -32.74 -1.78
N LEU A 325 -5.31 -31.60 -1.50
CA LEU A 325 -6.75 -31.54 -1.23
C LEU A 325 -7.57 -31.69 -2.52
N ILE A 326 -8.74 -32.30 -2.41
CA ILE A 326 -9.71 -32.41 -3.51
C ILE A 326 -10.89 -31.50 -3.20
N ASP A 327 -11.34 -30.75 -4.20
CA ASP A 327 -12.58 -29.98 -4.10
C ASP A 327 -13.79 -30.94 -4.14
N GLU A 328 -14.59 -30.97 -3.08
CA GLU A 328 -15.72 -31.91 -2.91
C GLU A 328 -16.80 -31.78 -4.01
N PHE A 329 -16.94 -30.61 -4.65
CA PHE A 329 -17.97 -30.36 -5.67
C PHE A 329 -17.48 -30.67 -7.09
N THR A 330 -16.20 -30.42 -7.36
CA THR A 330 -15.64 -30.49 -8.72
C THR A 330 -14.67 -31.65 -8.91
N GLY A 331 -14.22 -32.31 -7.84
CA GLY A 331 -13.23 -33.38 -7.87
C GLY A 331 -11.83 -32.91 -8.31
N ARG A 332 -11.58 -31.59 -8.36
CA ARG A 332 -10.31 -31.02 -8.82
C ARG A 332 -9.28 -31.01 -7.70
N MET A 333 -8.03 -31.29 -8.06
CA MET A 333 -6.88 -31.16 -7.17
C MET A 333 -6.61 -29.68 -6.88
N MET A 334 -6.54 -29.33 -5.60
CA MET A 334 -6.24 -27.98 -5.12
C MET A 334 -4.78 -27.90 -4.67
N GLU A 335 -3.85 -27.82 -5.62
CA GLU A 335 -2.43 -27.63 -5.35
C GLU A 335 -2.18 -26.29 -4.65
N GLY A 336 -1.38 -26.30 -3.58
CA GLY A 336 -1.06 -25.11 -2.77
C GLY A 336 -2.05 -24.77 -1.65
N ARG A 337 -3.21 -25.46 -1.57
CA ARG A 337 -4.11 -25.36 -0.41
C ARG A 337 -3.73 -26.37 0.67
N ARG A 338 -3.83 -25.94 1.93
CA ARG A 338 -3.60 -26.76 3.12
C ARG A 338 -4.71 -26.57 4.13
N PHE A 339 -4.93 -27.59 4.95
CA PHE A 339 -5.70 -27.41 6.18
C PHE A 339 -4.85 -26.65 7.20
N SER A 340 -5.49 -25.72 7.92
CA SER A 340 -4.86 -24.95 8.98
C SER A 340 -4.79 -25.76 10.29
N ASP A 341 -4.12 -25.19 11.29
CA ASP A 341 -4.21 -25.63 12.69
C ASP A 341 -3.67 -27.06 12.95
N GLY A 342 -2.60 -27.45 12.25
CA GLY A 342 -1.94 -28.76 12.43
C GLY A 342 -2.64 -29.96 11.77
N LEU A 343 -3.85 -29.78 11.22
CA LEU A 343 -4.60 -30.88 10.59
C LEU A 343 -3.94 -31.41 9.32
N HIS A 344 -3.29 -30.55 8.53
CA HIS A 344 -2.60 -30.99 7.32
C HIS A 344 -1.39 -31.87 7.66
N GLN A 345 -0.65 -31.50 8.70
CA GLN A 345 0.47 -32.28 9.23
C GLN A 345 0.01 -33.62 9.80
N ALA A 346 -1.15 -33.66 10.48
CA ALA A 346 -1.74 -34.91 10.94
C ALA A 346 -2.14 -35.84 9.78
N LEU A 347 -2.63 -35.31 8.66
CA LEU A 347 -2.89 -36.08 7.44
C LEU A 347 -1.60 -36.56 6.77
N GLU A 348 -0.56 -35.72 6.73
CA GLU A 348 0.76 -36.10 6.25
C GLU A 348 1.34 -37.25 7.10
N ALA A 349 1.18 -37.21 8.42
CA ALA A 349 1.58 -38.29 9.33
C ALA A 349 0.82 -39.59 9.07
N LYS A 350 -0.52 -39.51 8.97
CA LYS A 350 -1.40 -40.66 8.70
C LYS A 350 -1.03 -41.43 7.43
N GLU A 351 -0.60 -40.72 6.40
CA GLU A 351 -0.27 -41.30 5.10
C GLU A 351 1.23 -41.63 4.92
N ASP A 352 2.04 -41.50 5.99
CA ASP A 352 3.50 -41.66 5.97
C ASP A 352 4.17 -40.75 4.90
N ALA A 353 3.60 -39.56 4.70
CA ALA A 353 4.09 -38.54 3.78
C ALA A 353 5.11 -37.61 4.47
N PHE A 354 5.78 -36.75 3.68
CA PHE A 354 6.72 -35.78 4.24
C PHE A 354 5.97 -34.70 5.04
N ILE A 355 6.05 -34.77 6.37
CA ILE A 355 5.43 -33.79 7.28
C ILE A 355 6.19 -32.47 7.16
N GLN A 356 5.46 -31.41 6.81
CA GLN A 356 6.05 -30.09 6.73
C GLN A 356 5.92 -29.34 8.05
N PRO A 357 6.99 -28.64 8.50
CA PRO A 357 6.92 -27.83 9.71
C PRO A 357 5.76 -26.86 9.66
N GLU A 358 5.07 -26.71 10.79
CA GLU A 358 4.02 -25.72 10.94
C GLU A 358 4.61 -24.30 10.91
N ASN A 359 3.93 -23.40 10.23
CA ASN A 359 4.15 -21.97 10.38
C ASN A 359 3.05 -21.43 11.28
N GLN A 360 3.43 -20.69 12.32
CA GLN A 360 2.49 -19.94 13.14
C GLN A 360 2.57 -18.45 12.81
N THR A 361 1.46 -17.75 12.99
CA THR A 361 1.46 -16.28 12.94
C THR A 361 2.08 -15.74 14.23
N LEU A 362 3.20 -15.04 14.12
CA LEU A 362 3.92 -14.43 15.25
C LEU A 362 3.37 -13.03 15.55
N ALA A 363 3.06 -12.26 14.51
CA ALA A 363 2.49 -10.93 14.64
C ALA A 363 1.60 -10.62 13.43
N SER A 364 0.53 -9.85 13.66
CA SER A 364 -0.34 -9.37 12.58
C SER A 364 -0.99 -8.04 12.93
N ILE A 365 -1.18 -7.20 11.92
CA ILE A 365 -1.94 -5.95 12.00
C ILE A 365 -2.63 -5.68 10.67
N THR A 366 -3.81 -5.07 10.70
CA THR A 366 -4.48 -4.58 9.49
C THR A 366 -4.02 -3.16 9.18
N PHE A 367 -4.04 -2.73 7.91
CA PHE A 367 -3.71 -1.34 7.58
C PHE A 367 -4.63 -0.34 8.27
N GLN A 368 -5.92 -0.66 8.44
CA GLN A 368 -6.86 0.17 9.20
C GLN A 368 -6.32 0.44 10.61
N ASN A 369 -5.93 -0.61 11.33
CA ASN A 369 -5.44 -0.46 12.71
C ASN A 369 -4.07 0.19 12.77
N TYR A 370 -3.18 -0.10 11.82
CA TYR A 370 -1.85 0.52 11.76
C TYR A 370 -1.95 2.05 11.58
N PHE A 371 -2.71 2.51 10.59
CA PHE A 371 -2.83 3.95 10.33
C PHE A 371 -3.61 4.72 11.40
N ARG A 372 -4.45 4.03 12.19
CA ARG A 372 -5.10 4.61 13.38
C ARG A 372 -4.15 4.84 14.56
N LEU A 373 -2.92 4.32 14.51
CA LEU A 373 -1.90 4.62 15.52
C LEU A 373 -1.38 6.06 15.42
N TYR A 374 -1.57 6.72 14.27
CA TYR A 374 -1.07 8.07 14.07
C TYR A 374 -1.94 9.13 14.77
N ASP A 375 -1.31 10.08 15.46
CA ASP A 375 -2.01 11.22 16.08
C ASP A 375 -2.75 12.05 15.02
N LYS A 376 -2.16 12.16 13.84
CA LYS A 376 -2.75 12.82 12.68
C LYS A 376 -2.52 11.98 11.42
N LEU A 377 -3.57 11.77 10.66
CA LEU A 377 -3.56 11.07 9.38
C LEU A 377 -4.15 11.98 8.31
N SER A 378 -3.58 11.97 7.11
CA SER A 378 -4.10 12.68 5.95
C SER A 378 -3.78 11.90 4.68
N GLY A 379 -4.42 12.26 3.58
CA GLY A 379 -4.16 11.59 2.31
C GLY A 379 -4.44 12.45 1.10
N MET A 380 -3.89 12.06 -0.03
CA MET A 380 -4.13 12.73 -1.31
C MET A 380 -4.39 11.69 -2.39
N THR A 381 -5.31 11.99 -3.30
CA THR A 381 -5.62 11.13 -4.45
C THR A 381 -6.40 11.92 -5.50
N GLY A 382 -6.60 11.36 -6.68
CA GLY A 382 -7.48 11.93 -7.70
C GLY A 382 -8.95 11.50 -7.59
N THR A 383 -9.26 10.51 -6.74
CA THR A 383 -10.54 9.77 -6.75
C THR A 383 -10.98 9.33 -5.34
N ALA A 384 -11.21 10.25 -4.40
CA ALA A 384 -11.62 9.92 -3.03
C ALA A 384 -13.12 10.07 -2.77
N SER A 385 -13.82 10.94 -3.51
CA SER A 385 -15.22 11.29 -3.26
C SER A 385 -16.18 10.12 -3.37
N THR A 386 -15.83 9.08 -4.13
CA THR A 386 -16.63 7.84 -4.22
C THR A 386 -16.60 7.03 -2.93
N GLU A 387 -15.48 7.05 -2.21
CA GLU A 387 -15.24 6.29 -0.96
C GLU A 387 -15.28 7.18 0.28
N ALA A 388 -15.82 8.41 0.17
CA ALA A 388 -15.79 9.41 1.24
C ALA A 388 -16.44 8.93 2.55
N ASP A 389 -17.54 8.16 2.45
CA ASP A 389 -18.22 7.61 3.63
C ASP A 389 -17.34 6.56 4.35
N GLU A 390 -16.62 5.71 3.60
CA GLU A 390 -15.73 4.69 4.17
C GLU A 390 -14.51 5.33 4.86
N PHE A 391 -13.93 6.38 4.25
CA PHE A 391 -12.85 7.14 4.89
C PHE A 391 -13.28 7.79 6.21
N MET A 392 -14.50 8.33 6.27
CA MET A 392 -15.03 8.92 7.49
C MET A 392 -15.29 7.87 8.57
N ASP A 393 -15.93 6.75 8.20
CA ASP A 393 -16.33 5.72 9.17
C ASP A 393 -15.14 4.97 9.77
N ILE A 394 -14.12 4.66 8.96
CA ILE A 394 -12.96 3.86 9.40
C ILE A 394 -11.86 4.73 9.99
N TYR A 395 -11.55 5.86 9.35
CA TYR A 395 -10.38 6.68 9.65
C TYR A 395 -10.72 8.08 10.18
N SER A 396 -12.00 8.46 10.20
CA SER A 396 -12.44 9.83 10.53
C SER A 396 -11.82 10.90 9.63
N LEU A 397 -11.58 10.55 8.36
CA LEU A 397 -11.00 11.45 7.35
C LEU A 397 -12.11 12.05 6.48
N ASP A 398 -12.22 13.38 6.50
CA ASP A 398 -13.11 14.13 5.60
C ASP A 398 -12.45 14.30 4.22
N VAL A 399 -13.23 14.21 3.14
CA VAL A 399 -12.75 14.40 1.77
C VAL A 399 -13.09 15.81 1.29
N LEU A 400 -12.09 16.54 0.77
CA LEU A 400 -12.26 17.83 0.12
C LEU A 400 -11.82 17.74 -1.34
N GLU A 401 -12.76 18.01 -2.25
CA GLU A 401 -12.47 18.16 -3.67
C GLU A 401 -11.83 19.52 -3.93
N ILE A 402 -10.54 19.50 -4.26
CA ILE A 402 -9.78 20.71 -4.55
C ILE A 402 -10.06 21.12 -6.01
N PRO A 403 -10.37 22.40 -6.29
CA PRO A 403 -10.56 22.86 -7.65
C PRO A 403 -9.28 22.68 -8.48
N THR A 404 -9.41 22.45 -9.78
CA THR A 404 -8.27 22.35 -10.69
C THR A 404 -7.67 23.72 -10.95
N ASN A 405 -6.35 23.80 -11.14
CA ASN A 405 -5.67 25.05 -11.46
C ASN A 405 -6.13 25.62 -12.81
N THR A 406 -6.44 24.73 -13.77
CA THR A 406 -6.98 25.08 -15.09
C THR A 406 -8.29 24.34 -15.33
N SER A 407 -9.22 24.94 -16.08
CA SER A 407 -10.47 24.29 -16.46
C SER A 407 -10.22 23.01 -17.26
N VAL A 408 -10.84 21.91 -16.87
CA VAL A 408 -10.74 20.63 -17.58
C VAL A 408 -11.50 20.70 -18.90
N ALA A 409 -10.81 20.41 -20.01
CA ALA A 409 -11.36 20.34 -21.36
C ALA A 409 -11.29 18.92 -21.95
N ARG A 410 -11.22 17.90 -21.08
CA ARG A 410 -11.21 16.49 -21.47
C ARG A 410 -12.64 16.07 -21.82
N ASP A 411 -12.82 15.50 -23.01
CA ASP A 411 -14.09 14.92 -23.45
C ASP A 411 -14.15 13.45 -23.00
N ASP A 412 -15.05 13.16 -22.06
CA ASP A 412 -15.35 11.80 -21.59
C ASP A 412 -16.52 11.24 -22.41
N HIS A 413 -16.27 10.17 -23.16
CA HIS A 413 -17.28 9.49 -23.97
C HIS A 413 -18.00 8.40 -23.17
N ASP A 414 -19.25 8.10 -23.55
CA ASP A 414 -20.04 7.01 -22.96
C ASP A 414 -19.41 5.63 -23.24
N ASP A 415 -19.66 4.67 -22.34
CA ASP A 415 -19.17 3.30 -22.49
C ASP A 415 -19.77 2.59 -23.72
N GLU A 416 -18.91 1.97 -24.54
CA GLU A 416 -19.33 1.13 -25.67
C GLU A 416 -19.39 -0.36 -25.27
N ILE A 417 -20.59 -0.95 -25.38
CA ILE A 417 -20.84 -2.35 -24.98
C ILE A 417 -20.98 -3.25 -26.20
N TYR A 418 -20.18 -4.32 -26.22
CA TYR A 418 -20.13 -5.31 -27.30
C TYR A 418 -20.65 -6.67 -26.82
N ARG A 419 -21.17 -7.49 -27.73
CA ARG A 419 -21.73 -8.82 -27.39
C ARG A 419 -20.63 -9.85 -27.13
N THR A 420 -19.52 -9.74 -27.84
CA THR A 420 -18.39 -10.66 -27.74
C THR A 420 -17.08 -9.93 -27.46
N LEU A 421 -16.12 -10.66 -26.87
CA LEU A 421 -14.78 -10.13 -26.62
C LEU A 421 -14.05 -9.79 -27.93
N GLU A 422 -14.24 -10.61 -28.97
CA GLU A 422 -13.60 -10.41 -30.27
C GLU A 422 -14.08 -9.11 -30.95
N GLU A 423 -15.39 -8.86 -30.97
CA GLU A 423 -15.95 -7.60 -31.48
C GLU A 423 -15.39 -6.40 -30.73
N LYS A 424 -15.35 -6.46 -29.39
CA LYS A 424 -14.77 -5.40 -28.56
C LYS A 424 -13.30 -5.14 -28.91
N MET A 425 -12.50 -6.19 -29.01
CA MET A 425 -11.06 -6.06 -29.27
C MET A 425 -10.79 -5.50 -30.67
N ASN A 426 -11.57 -5.92 -31.67
CA ASN A 426 -11.47 -5.35 -33.02
C ASN A 426 -11.84 -3.86 -33.03
N ALA A 427 -12.92 -3.47 -32.35
CA ALA A 427 -13.29 -2.05 -32.24
C ALA A 427 -12.22 -1.20 -31.54
N VAL A 428 -11.63 -1.71 -30.46
CA VAL A 428 -10.49 -1.05 -29.77
C VAL A 428 -9.31 -0.86 -30.73
N ILE A 429 -8.97 -1.88 -31.53
CA ILE A 429 -7.87 -1.80 -32.49
C ILE A 429 -8.17 -0.78 -33.60
N ASP A 430 -9.39 -0.78 -34.13
CA ASP A 430 -9.79 0.17 -35.17
C ASP A 430 -9.72 1.63 -34.66
N LEU A 431 -10.10 1.87 -33.39
CA LEU A 431 -9.94 3.17 -32.74
C LEU A 431 -8.47 3.55 -32.55
N ILE A 432 -7.61 2.59 -32.15
CA ILE A 432 -6.16 2.82 -32.03
C ILE A 432 -5.57 3.18 -33.41
N GLU A 433 -6.00 2.51 -34.48
CA GLU A 433 -5.56 2.80 -35.86
C GLU A 433 -5.96 4.23 -36.29
N ASP A 434 -7.20 4.65 -36.02
CA ASP A 434 -7.67 6.01 -36.31
C ASP A 434 -6.88 7.08 -35.53
N CYS A 435 -6.78 6.92 -34.21
CA CYS A 435 -6.04 7.83 -33.34
C CYS A 435 -4.58 7.99 -33.81
N ARG A 436 -3.94 6.86 -34.12
CA ARG A 436 -2.55 6.87 -34.61
C ARG A 436 -2.43 7.51 -35.99
N GLY A 437 -3.43 7.33 -36.86
CA GLY A 437 -3.54 8.04 -38.14
C GLY A 437 -3.53 9.57 -37.98
N ARG A 438 -4.17 10.05 -36.91
CA ARG A 438 -4.20 11.47 -36.51
C ARG A 438 -3.03 11.90 -35.59
N LYS A 439 -2.05 11.02 -35.34
CA LYS A 439 -0.92 11.23 -34.42
C LYS A 439 -1.32 11.47 -32.96
N GLN A 440 -2.53 11.07 -32.57
CA GLN A 440 -2.99 11.14 -31.19
C GLN A 440 -2.32 10.02 -30.37
N PRO A 441 -1.68 10.32 -29.22
CA PRO A 441 -1.19 9.29 -28.29
C PRO A 441 -2.37 8.53 -27.66
N VAL A 442 -2.19 7.23 -27.43
CA VAL A 442 -3.24 6.36 -26.89
C VAL A 442 -2.69 5.56 -25.70
N LEU A 443 -3.43 5.60 -24.59
CA LEU A 443 -3.25 4.71 -23.45
C LEU A 443 -4.42 3.73 -23.39
N VAL A 444 -4.14 2.43 -23.34
CA VAL A 444 -5.15 1.38 -23.24
C VAL A 444 -5.02 0.66 -21.91
N GLY A 445 -6.02 0.79 -21.04
CA GLY A 445 -6.10 0.06 -19.77
C GLY A 445 -6.68 -1.34 -19.96
N THR A 446 -6.06 -2.36 -19.38
CA THR A 446 -6.62 -3.71 -19.27
C THR A 446 -6.69 -4.15 -17.80
N THR A 447 -7.42 -5.22 -17.49
CA THR A 447 -7.58 -5.70 -16.11
C THR A 447 -6.63 -6.84 -15.72
N SER A 448 -5.79 -7.32 -16.63
CA SER A 448 -4.99 -8.53 -16.41
C SER A 448 -3.88 -8.65 -17.47
N ILE A 449 -2.74 -9.21 -17.07
CA ILE A 449 -1.58 -9.40 -17.96
C ILE A 449 -1.98 -10.20 -19.20
N GLU A 450 -2.78 -11.27 -19.05
CA GLU A 450 -3.26 -12.09 -20.17
C GLU A 450 -3.98 -11.26 -21.24
N LYS A 451 -4.89 -10.37 -20.83
CA LYS A 451 -5.60 -9.47 -21.77
C LYS A 451 -4.67 -8.46 -22.43
N SER A 452 -3.68 -7.94 -21.71
CA SER A 452 -2.64 -7.07 -22.29
C SER A 452 -1.85 -7.78 -23.36
N GLU A 453 -1.43 -9.02 -23.12
CA GLU A 453 -0.68 -9.84 -24.09
C GLU A 453 -1.52 -10.19 -25.32
N ILE A 454 -2.80 -10.55 -25.13
CA ILE A 454 -3.73 -10.80 -26.26
C ILE A 454 -3.85 -9.55 -27.15
N LEU A 455 -4.05 -8.37 -26.55
CA LEU A 455 -4.14 -7.12 -27.29
C LEU A 455 -2.82 -6.77 -27.99
N ALA A 456 -1.69 -6.94 -27.29
CA ALA A 456 -0.35 -6.72 -27.83
C ALA A 456 -0.09 -7.60 -29.07
N ASP A 457 -0.45 -8.88 -29.02
CA ASP A 457 -0.33 -9.80 -30.15
C ASP A 457 -1.21 -9.38 -31.34
N MET A 458 -2.42 -8.90 -31.09
CA MET A 458 -3.30 -8.38 -32.14
C MET A 458 -2.73 -7.12 -32.79
N LEU A 459 -2.21 -6.17 -32.01
CA LEU A 459 -1.54 -4.97 -32.51
C LEU A 459 -0.27 -5.31 -33.30
N LYS A 460 0.49 -6.31 -32.85
CA LYS A 460 1.69 -6.82 -33.55
C LYS A 460 1.34 -7.40 -34.91
N LYS A 461 0.23 -8.15 -35.03
CA LYS A 461 -0.29 -8.66 -36.33
C LYS A 461 -0.63 -7.52 -37.29
N LYS A 462 -1.18 -6.41 -36.79
CA LYS A 462 -1.44 -5.17 -37.55
C LYS A 462 -0.18 -4.29 -37.77
N LYS A 463 0.98 -4.69 -37.26
CA LYS A 463 2.26 -3.93 -37.31
C LYS A 463 2.17 -2.55 -36.66
N ILE A 464 1.39 -2.42 -35.59
CA ILE A 464 1.29 -1.20 -34.80
C ILE A 464 2.35 -1.25 -33.69
N PRO A 465 3.35 -0.34 -33.69
CA PRO A 465 4.30 -0.23 -32.59
C PRO A 465 3.59 0.17 -31.30
N HIS A 466 3.85 -0.55 -30.21
CA HIS A 466 3.23 -0.32 -28.92
C HIS A 466 4.18 -0.76 -27.80
N ASN A 467 3.94 -0.27 -26.59
CA ASN A 467 4.60 -0.72 -25.36
C ASN A 467 3.56 -1.35 -24.42
N VAL A 468 4.01 -2.27 -23.56
CA VAL A 468 3.15 -2.96 -22.58
C VAL A 468 3.74 -2.81 -21.19
N LEU A 469 2.89 -2.47 -20.22
CA LEU A 469 3.25 -2.28 -18.81
C LEU A 469 2.52 -3.31 -17.97
N ASN A 470 3.28 -4.09 -17.20
CA ASN A 470 2.80 -5.31 -16.55
C ASN A 470 2.90 -5.25 -15.01
N ALA A 471 3.19 -4.07 -14.45
CA ALA A 471 3.43 -3.83 -13.02
C ALA A 471 4.56 -4.71 -12.44
N ARG A 472 5.58 -5.05 -13.24
CA ARG A 472 6.72 -5.89 -12.81
C ARG A 472 7.99 -5.10 -12.56
N TYR A 473 8.25 -4.08 -13.37
CA TYR A 473 9.50 -3.32 -13.34
C TYR A 473 9.20 -1.82 -13.30
N HIS A 474 8.89 -1.30 -12.10
CA HIS A 474 8.37 0.06 -11.93
C HIS A 474 9.25 1.15 -12.55
N GLU A 475 10.58 1.07 -12.42
CA GLU A 475 11.50 2.06 -13.00
C GLU A 475 11.48 2.08 -14.53
N GLN A 476 11.53 0.91 -15.17
CA GLN A 476 11.46 0.78 -16.63
C GLN A 476 10.08 1.21 -17.15
N GLU A 477 9.03 0.82 -16.43
CA GLU A 477 7.65 1.20 -16.76
C GLU A 477 7.43 2.71 -16.66
N ALA A 478 8.03 3.37 -15.66
CA ALA A 478 7.99 4.82 -15.53
C ALA A 478 8.65 5.52 -16.74
N GLN A 479 9.78 5.01 -17.24
CA GLN A 479 10.43 5.54 -18.45
C GLN A 479 9.54 5.40 -19.69
N ILE A 480 8.86 4.26 -19.83
CA ILE A 480 7.93 4.03 -20.95
C ILE A 480 6.72 4.97 -20.85
N ILE A 481 6.12 5.11 -19.67
CA ILE A 481 4.96 5.98 -19.42
C ILE A 481 5.29 7.45 -19.66
N ALA A 482 6.47 7.89 -19.26
CA ALA A 482 6.93 9.26 -19.47
C ALA A 482 6.98 9.64 -20.97
N GLN A 483 7.10 8.65 -21.87
CA GLN A 483 7.07 8.83 -23.32
C GLN A 483 5.71 8.50 -23.97
N ALA A 484 4.71 8.08 -23.19
CA ALA A 484 3.40 7.69 -23.71
C ALA A 484 2.62 8.87 -24.34
N GLY A 485 2.98 10.12 -24.02
CA GLY A 485 2.35 11.32 -24.57
C GLY A 485 2.95 11.81 -25.89
N VAL A 486 3.93 11.11 -26.47
CA VAL A 486 4.56 11.46 -27.75
C VAL A 486 3.59 11.19 -28.92
N PRO A 487 3.56 12.03 -29.98
CA PRO A 487 2.61 11.87 -31.07
C PRO A 487 2.61 10.48 -31.73
N GLY A 488 1.46 9.80 -31.65
CA GLY A 488 1.23 8.46 -32.22
C GLY A 488 1.80 7.31 -31.38
N ALA A 489 2.20 7.56 -30.13
CA ALA A 489 2.54 6.51 -29.16
C ALA A 489 1.31 5.68 -28.78
N VAL A 490 1.50 4.38 -28.60
CA VAL A 490 0.47 3.45 -28.12
C VAL A 490 1.05 2.70 -26.92
N THR A 491 0.40 2.83 -25.78
CA THR A 491 0.84 2.22 -24.53
C THR A 491 -0.30 1.40 -23.94
N ILE A 492 -0.04 0.15 -23.60
CA ILE A 492 -0.98 -0.75 -22.93
C ILE A 492 -0.57 -0.83 -21.46
N ALA A 493 -1.49 -0.52 -20.56
CA ALA A 493 -1.28 -0.58 -19.12
C ALA A 493 -2.16 -1.65 -18.48
N THR A 494 -1.54 -2.62 -17.81
CA THR A 494 -2.27 -3.62 -17.02
C THR A 494 -2.66 -3.03 -15.67
N ASN A 495 -3.94 -3.06 -15.33
CA ASN A 495 -4.53 -2.38 -14.18
C ASN A 495 -4.14 -0.90 -14.15
N MET A 496 -3.35 -0.50 -13.15
CA MET A 496 -2.79 0.85 -13.00
C MET A 496 -1.27 0.83 -13.06
N ALA A 497 -0.68 -0.03 -13.91
CA ALA A 497 0.76 -0.01 -14.17
C ALA A 497 1.19 1.37 -14.68
N GLY A 498 2.29 1.90 -14.14
CA GLY A 498 2.74 3.26 -14.44
C GLY A 498 2.19 4.35 -13.52
N ARG A 499 1.45 3.99 -12.46
CA ARG A 499 0.93 4.94 -11.46
C ARG A 499 2.03 5.83 -10.89
N GLY A 500 1.65 7.07 -10.58
CA GLY A 500 2.55 8.06 -9.98
C GLY A 500 3.47 8.75 -10.99
N THR A 501 3.42 8.40 -12.27
CA THR A 501 4.15 9.10 -13.35
C THR A 501 3.17 9.77 -14.30
N ASP A 502 3.23 11.10 -14.38
CA ASP A 502 2.35 11.87 -15.27
C ASP A 502 2.73 11.69 -16.76
N ILE A 503 1.70 11.54 -17.61
CA ILE A 503 1.86 11.50 -19.07
C ILE A 503 1.81 12.94 -19.62
N GLN A 504 2.98 13.53 -19.85
CA GLN A 504 3.10 14.85 -20.47
C GLN A 504 2.90 14.77 -21.99
N LEU A 505 2.03 15.62 -22.55
CA LEU A 505 1.85 15.71 -24.00
C LEU A 505 3.14 16.21 -24.66
N GLY A 506 3.64 15.46 -25.66
CA GLY A 506 4.95 15.71 -26.27
C GLY A 506 6.12 14.94 -25.63
N GLY A 507 5.84 14.16 -24.58
CA GLY A 507 6.82 13.40 -23.80
C GLY A 507 7.40 14.22 -22.63
N ASN A 508 7.83 13.55 -21.57
CA ASN A 508 8.41 14.18 -20.39
C ASN A 508 9.74 14.88 -20.74
N LEU A 509 9.80 16.20 -20.53
CA LEU A 509 10.95 17.01 -20.94
C LEU A 509 12.26 16.57 -20.26
N ASP A 510 12.26 16.40 -18.94
CA ASP A 510 13.46 16.09 -18.17
C ASP A 510 14.04 14.72 -18.56
N MET A 511 13.18 13.72 -18.73
CA MET A 511 13.60 12.40 -19.18
C MET A 511 14.09 12.40 -20.63
N ARG A 512 13.46 13.20 -21.50
CA ARG A 512 13.92 13.36 -22.88
C ARG A 512 15.29 14.03 -22.92
N LEU A 513 15.53 15.05 -22.11
CA LEU A 513 16.86 15.68 -22.00
C LEU A 513 17.92 14.68 -21.53
N ALA A 514 17.61 13.87 -20.53
CA ALA A 514 18.54 12.84 -20.03
C ALA A 514 18.86 11.75 -21.07
N THR A 515 17.94 11.46 -21.98
CA THR A 515 18.07 10.36 -22.97
C THR A 515 18.60 10.85 -24.32
N GLU A 516 18.19 12.04 -24.77
CA GLU A 516 18.47 12.59 -26.10
C GLU A 516 19.75 13.45 -26.13
N ILE A 517 20.25 13.91 -24.97
CA ILE A 517 21.53 14.61 -24.89
C ILE A 517 22.65 13.60 -24.67
N ASP A 518 23.54 13.50 -25.66
CA ASP A 518 24.68 12.58 -25.67
C ASP A 518 25.68 12.89 -24.53
N ALA A 519 26.23 11.85 -23.89
CA ALA A 519 27.15 11.95 -22.75
C ALA A 519 28.47 12.71 -23.07
N GLY A 520 28.73 13.00 -24.34
CA GLY A 520 29.88 13.77 -24.81
C GLY A 520 29.81 15.29 -24.66
N LEU A 521 28.68 15.86 -24.22
CA LEU A 521 28.49 17.31 -24.05
C LEU A 521 28.58 17.80 -22.59
N ALA A 522 28.86 16.91 -21.64
CA ALA A 522 28.86 17.19 -20.18
C ALA A 522 29.93 18.18 -19.68
N GLY A 523 30.80 18.69 -20.57
CA GLY A 523 31.90 19.59 -20.18
C GLY A 523 31.56 21.07 -20.18
N ASP A 524 30.46 21.50 -20.79
CA ASP A 524 30.25 22.93 -21.01
C ASP A 524 28.76 23.27 -21.11
N LYS A 525 28.14 23.59 -19.96
CA LYS A 525 27.21 24.73 -19.75
C LYS A 525 26.20 24.49 -18.62
N THR A 526 26.56 24.96 -17.43
CA THR A 526 25.63 25.51 -16.43
C THR A 526 25.44 27.03 -16.60
N GLN A 527 25.85 27.59 -17.76
CA GLN A 527 25.96 29.05 -17.96
C GLN A 527 25.32 29.60 -19.25
N ALA A 528 24.56 28.79 -20.00
CA ALA A 528 23.96 29.26 -21.25
C ALA A 528 22.43 29.33 -21.26
N LEU A 529 21.78 29.21 -20.11
CA LEU A 529 20.34 29.41 -19.96
C LEU A 529 20.08 30.19 -18.66
N THR A 530 20.52 31.45 -18.68
CA THR A 530 19.88 32.53 -17.89
C THR A 530 18.47 32.78 -18.39
#